data_AF-A0A1A2LBE0-F1
#
_entry.id   AF-A0A1A2LBE0-F1
#
_cell.length_a   1.000
_cell.length_b   1.000
_cell.length_c   1.000
_cell.angle_alpha   90.00
_cell.angle_beta   90.00
_cell.angle_gamma   90.00
#
_symmetry.space_group_name_H-M   'P 1'
#
loop_
_entity.id
_entity.type
_entity.pdbx_description
1 polymer ?
#
loop_
_entity_poly.entity_id
_entity_poly.type
_entity_poly.pdbx_seq_one_letter_code
_entity_poly.pdbx_strand_id
1 'polypeptide(L)'
;MSTSRHRILRSVAVGAAAVAVVVTPTAVWGQGSPGSTEIQAEPCVNGVIPWNPYVVNCNLQPRPPRVRGSAPDAGAIIACRDRPGCLAWYINGPP
;
A
#
# COMPACT_ATOMS: atom_id res chain seq x y z
N MET A 1 8.07 -13.53 -60.62
CA MET A 1 8.19 -14.10 -59.25
C MET A 1 8.58 -13.07 -58.16
N SER A 2 8.58 -11.74 -58.38
CA SER A 2 9.05 -10.76 -57.37
C SER A 2 7.93 -10.14 -56.50
N THR A 3 6.71 -9.99 -57.03
CA THR A 3 5.61 -9.28 -56.37
C THR A 3 4.95 -10.05 -55.21
N SER A 4 4.99 -11.39 -55.24
CA SER A 4 4.42 -12.25 -54.18
C SER A 4 5.26 -12.20 -52.89
N ARG A 5 6.59 -12.15 -53.02
CA ARG A 5 7.52 -12.07 -51.88
C ARG A 5 7.35 -10.78 -51.07
N HIS A 6 7.10 -9.65 -51.74
CA HIS A 6 6.85 -8.37 -51.06
C HIS A 6 5.51 -8.35 -50.30
N ARG A 7 4.50 -9.07 -50.78
CA ARG A 7 3.20 -9.16 -50.10
C ARG A 7 3.29 -9.99 -48.81
N ILE A 8 4.06 -11.07 -48.85
CA ILE A 8 4.33 -11.96 -47.69
C ILE A 8 5.20 -11.25 -46.64
N LEU A 9 6.23 -10.51 -47.06
CA LEU A 9 7.09 -9.74 -46.15
C LEU A 9 6.33 -8.63 -45.42
N ARG A 10 5.39 -7.96 -46.10
CA ARG A 10 4.54 -6.93 -45.49
C ARG A 10 3.58 -7.52 -44.45
N SER A 11 3.00 -8.69 -44.70
CA SER A 11 2.12 -9.35 -43.71
C SER A 11 2.87 -9.81 -42.46
N VAL A 12 4.12 -10.27 -42.59
CA VAL A 12 4.95 -10.67 -41.44
C VAL A 12 5.33 -9.45 -40.59
N ALA A 13 5.65 -8.31 -41.21
CA ALA A 13 6.00 -7.08 -40.50
C ALA A 13 4.82 -6.50 -39.69
N VAL A 14 3.60 -6.56 -40.23
CA VAL A 14 2.39 -6.09 -39.52
C VAL A 14 2.00 -7.02 -38.38
N GLY A 15 2.15 -8.34 -38.54
CA GLY A 15 1.89 -9.32 -37.48
C GLY A 15 2.80 -9.15 -36.27
N ALA A 16 4.08 -8.81 -36.48
CA ALA A 16 5.04 -8.61 -35.40
C ALA A 16 4.72 -7.36 -34.53
N ALA A 17 4.16 -6.30 -35.13
CA ALA A 17 3.81 -5.08 -34.40
C ALA A 17 2.60 -5.28 -33.46
N ALA A 18 1.64 -6.14 -33.83
CA ALA A 18 0.46 -6.40 -33.01
C ALA A 18 0.77 -7.20 -31.74
N VAL A 19 1.79 -8.06 -31.74
CA VAL A 19 2.14 -8.89 -30.58
C VAL A 19 2.86 -8.07 -29.48
N ALA A 20 3.59 -7.01 -29.85
CA ALA A 20 4.32 -6.18 -28.89
C ALA A 20 3.40 -5.29 -28.01
N VAL A 21 2.19 -4.96 -28.49
CA VAL A 21 1.24 -4.10 -27.76
C VAL A 21 0.41 -4.88 -26.73
N VAL A 22 0.31 -6.21 -26.86
CA VAL A 22 -0.57 -7.04 -25.99
C VAL A 22 0.15 -7.55 -24.74
N VAL A 23 1.49 -7.54 -24.68
CA VAL A 23 2.27 -8.09 -23.55
C VAL A 23 2.64 -7.04 -22.49
N THR A 24 2.24 -5.77 -22.66
CA THR A 24 2.70 -4.67 -21.79
C THR A 24 1.81 -4.21 -20.63
N PRO A 25 0.59 -4.71 -20.34
CA PRO A 25 -0.15 -4.23 -19.17
C PRO A 25 -0.04 -5.21 -17.97
N THR A 26 1.16 -5.61 -17.55
CA THR A 26 1.35 -6.29 -16.25
C THR A 26 2.54 -5.78 -15.42
N ALA A 27 3.03 -4.57 -15.71
CA ALA A 27 3.93 -3.85 -14.79
C ALA A 27 3.16 -2.94 -13.80
N VAL A 28 1.84 -3.13 -13.71
CA VAL A 28 1.00 -2.53 -12.67
C VAL A 28 0.89 -3.56 -11.55
N TRP A 29 1.79 -3.43 -10.56
CA TRP A 29 1.60 -3.86 -9.17
C TRP A 29 1.98 -5.32 -8.84
N GLY A 30 3.25 -5.68 -8.99
CA GLY A 30 3.92 -6.56 -8.02
C GLY A 30 4.48 -5.68 -6.91
N GLN A 31 3.68 -5.26 -5.93
CA GLN A 31 3.61 -5.95 -4.63
C GLN A 31 5.00 -6.40 -4.21
N GLY A 32 5.58 -5.59 -3.31
CA GLY A 32 6.86 -5.85 -2.69
C GLY A 32 7.01 -7.31 -2.29
N SER A 33 8.24 -7.78 -2.44
CA SER A 33 8.73 -8.92 -1.66
C SER A 33 8.08 -8.89 -0.29
N PRO A 34 7.53 -10.00 0.25
CA PRO A 34 7.38 -10.11 1.69
C PRO A 34 8.80 -10.26 2.24
N GLY A 35 9.62 -9.23 2.06
CA GLY A 35 10.71 -8.96 2.97
C GLY A 35 9.99 -8.86 4.29
N SER A 36 10.26 -9.85 5.15
CA SER A 36 9.90 -9.89 6.55
C SER A 36 9.79 -8.45 6.99
N THR A 37 8.57 -7.97 7.28
CA THR A 37 8.41 -6.64 7.84
C THR A 37 9.18 -6.74 9.14
N GLU A 38 10.43 -6.31 9.12
CA GLU A 38 11.19 -6.04 10.31
C GLU A 38 10.28 -5.04 10.99
N ILE A 39 9.59 -5.50 12.05
CA ILE A 39 8.85 -4.61 12.92
C ILE A 39 9.95 -3.81 13.58
N GLN A 40 10.43 -2.80 12.87
CA GLN A 40 11.25 -1.75 13.41
C GLN A 40 10.35 -1.22 14.52
N ALA A 41 10.70 -1.57 15.77
CA ALA A 41 9.91 -1.14 16.90
C ALA A 41 9.91 0.38 16.83
N GLU A 42 8.79 0.97 16.41
CA GLU A 42 8.64 2.42 16.37
C GLU A 42 9.11 2.96 17.73
N PRO A 43 9.95 4.01 17.76
CA PRO A 43 10.46 4.54 19.02
C PRO A 43 9.28 4.85 19.94
N CYS A 44 9.21 4.13 21.06
CA CYS A 44 8.12 4.24 22.02
C CYS A 44 8.47 5.19 23.15
N VAL A 45 7.44 5.86 23.67
CA VAL A 45 7.58 6.80 24.78
C VAL A 45 6.96 6.20 26.04
N ASN A 46 7.43 6.65 27.20
CA ASN A 46 6.81 6.34 28.48
C ASN A 46 5.58 7.24 28.68
N GLY A 47 4.44 6.84 28.12
CA GLY A 47 3.17 7.55 28.24
C GLY A 47 2.41 7.68 26.94
N VAL A 48 1.29 8.41 26.99
CA VAL A 48 0.47 8.72 25.81
C VAL A 48 0.58 10.21 25.53
N ILE A 49 0.88 10.57 24.29
CA ILE A 49 0.92 11.98 23.86
C ILE A 49 -0.51 12.42 23.53
N PRO A 50 -1.05 13.42 24.23
CA PRO A 50 -2.39 13.92 23.95
C PRO A 50 -2.52 14.34 22.50
N TRP A 51 -3.66 13.99 21.89
CA TRP A 51 -4.03 14.37 20.54
C TRP A 51 -3.16 13.81 19.41
N ASN A 52 -2.18 12.96 19.72
CA ASN A 52 -1.37 12.27 18.72
C ASN A 52 -1.48 10.74 18.90
N PRO A 53 -2.43 10.08 18.20
CA PRO A 53 -2.66 8.65 18.36
C PRO A 53 -1.59 7.77 17.70
N TYR A 54 -0.67 8.34 16.93
CA TYR A 54 0.36 7.59 16.20
C TYR A 54 1.58 7.25 17.05
N VAL A 55 1.74 7.90 18.20
CA VAL A 55 2.88 7.67 19.09
C VAL A 55 2.63 6.42 19.92
N VAL A 56 3.56 5.47 19.86
CA VAL A 56 3.49 4.20 20.59
C VAL A 56 3.96 4.38 22.04
N ASN A 57 3.22 3.79 22.99
CA ASN A 57 3.56 3.78 24.41
C ASN A 57 4.22 2.44 24.75
N CYS A 58 5.37 2.46 25.41
CA CYS A 58 6.07 1.24 25.82
C CYS A 58 5.33 0.43 26.91
N ASN A 59 4.42 1.07 27.65
CA ASN A 59 3.69 0.47 28.77
C ASN A 59 2.30 -0.06 28.38
N LEU A 60 1.91 0.07 27.11
CA LEU A 60 0.66 -0.48 26.60
C LEU A 60 0.92 -1.80 25.86
N GLN A 61 -0.16 -2.56 25.66
CA GLN A 61 -0.10 -3.78 24.86
C GLN A 61 0.47 -3.49 23.46
N PRO A 62 1.22 -4.44 22.86
CA PRO A 62 1.73 -4.29 21.51
C PRO A 62 0.62 -3.91 20.53
N ARG A 63 0.86 -2.93 19.67
CA ARG A 63 -0.15 -2.51 18.70
C ARG A 63 -0.33 -3.60 17.64
N PRO A 64 -1.57 -4.04 17.40
CA PRO A 64 -1.85 -4.85 16.23
C PRO A 64 -1.63 -4.01 14.95
N PRO A 65 -1.42 -4.66 13.80
CA PRO A 65 -1.41 -3.97 12.52
C PRO A 65 -2.69 -3.14 12.34
N ARG A 66 -2.53 -1.87 12.01
CA ARG A 66 -3.67 -0.99 11.69
C ARG A 66 -4.26 -1.38 10.34
N VAL A 67 -5.53 -1.73 10.34
CA VAL A 67 -6.31 -1.95 9.12
C VAL A 67 -7.47 -0.96 9.11
N ARG A 68 -7.79 -0.39 7.94
CA ARG A 68 -8.90 0.57 7.84
C ARG A 68 -10.19 -0.08 8.35
N GLY A 69 -10.87 0.59 9.27
CA GLY A 69 -12.10 0.09 9.91
C GLY A 69 -11.88 -0.93 11.04
N SER A 70 -10.62 -1.24 11.40
CA SER A 70 -10.34 -2.09 12.57
C SER A 70 -10.69 -1.39 13.88
N ALA A 71 -10.78 -2.17 14.95
CA ALA A 71 -10.83 -1.60 16.29
C ALA A 71 -9.57 -0.76 16.56
N PRO A 72 -9.69 0.41 17.22
CA PRO A 72 -8.54 1.21 17.63
C PRO A 72 -7.81 0.54 18.79
N ASP A 73 -6.50 0.75 18.87
CA ASP A 73 -5.69 0.32 20.01
C ASP A 73 -5.89 1.24 21.24
N ALA A 74 -5.50 0.74 22.41
CA ALA A 74 -5.65 1.46 23.67
C ALA A 74 -4.91 2.82 23.67
N GLY A 75 -3.75 2.91 23.01
CA GLY A 75 -2.98 4.16 22.93
C GLY A 75 -3.73 5.23 22.14
N ALA A 76 -4.33 4.85 21.02
CA ALA A 76 -5.17 5.74 20.22
C ALA A 76 -6.43 6.20 20.97
N ILE A 77 -7.10 5.31 21.71
CA ILE A 77 -8.28 5.63 22.52
C ILE A 77 -7.94 6.69 23.58
N ILE A 78 -6.82 6.51 24.28
CA ILE A 78 -6.38 7.44 25.34
C ILE A 78 -5.92 8.78 24.71
N ALA A 79 -5.15 8.74 23.62
CA ALA A 79 -4.62 9.94 22.96
C ALA A 79 -5.74 10.82 22.37
N CYS A 80 -6.79 10.20 21.83
CA CYS A 80 -7.91 10.90 21.19
C CYS A 80 -9.05 11.25 22.16
N ARG A 81 -8.88 11.03 23.47
CA ARG A 81 -9.91 11.33 24.46
C ARG A 81 -10.33 12.81 24.35
N ASP A 82 -11.63 13.05 24.37
CA ASP A 82 -12.25 14.38 24.23
C ASP A 82 -11.93 15.11 22.89
N ARG A 83 -11.41 14.39 21.86
CA ARG A 83 -11.31 14.91 20.48
C ARG A 83 -12.32 14.26 19.54
N PRO A 84 -13.41 14.96 19.17
CA PRO A 84 -14.29 14.45 18.12
C PRO A 84 -13.50 14.29 16.81
N GLY A 85 -13.73 13.18 16.13
CA GLY A 85 -13.09 12.86 14.84
C GLY A 85 -11.67 12.29 14.90
N CYS A 86 -10.93 12.39 16.02
CA CYS A 86 -9.55 11.89 16.09
C CYS A 86 -9.44 10.37 15.88
N LEU A 87 -10.31 9.60 16.54
CA LEU A 87 -10.36 8.14 16.33
C LEU A 87 -10.82 7.79 14.91
N ALA A 88 -11.81 8.52 14.39
CA ALA A 88 -12.31 8.28 13.04
C ALA A 88 -11.20 8.51 12.01
N TRP A 89 -10.41 9.57 12.16
CA TRP A 89 -9.25 9.87 11.31
C TRP A 89 -8.12 8.86 11.49
N TYR A 90 -7.88 8.39 12.71
CA TYR A 90 -6.87 7.38 13.00
C TYR A 90 -7.20 6.02 12.35
N ILE A 91 -8.46 5.60 12.43
CA ILE A 91 -8.94 4.30 11.92
C ILE A 91 -9.19 4.37 10.41
N ASN A 92 -9.78 5.45 9.92
CA ASN A 92 -10.22 5.56 8.53
C ASN A 92 -9.28 6.37 7.65
N GLY A 93 -8.27 7.06 8.21
CA GLY A 93 -7.46 8.02 7.47
C GLY A 93 -8.18 9.36 7.26
N PRO A 94 -7.51 10.32 6.59
CA PRO A 94 -8.11 11.61 6.28
C PRO A 94 -9.37 11.51 5.41
N PRO A 95 -10.28 12.49 5.54
CA PRO A 95 -11.36 12.67 4.58
C PRO A 95 -10.80 12.92 3.18
#